data_AF-A0A3N1P5E4-F1
#
_entry.id   AF-A0A3N1P5E4-F1
#
_cell.length_a   1.000
_cell.length_b   1.000
_cell.length_c   1.000
_cell.angle_alpha   90.00
_cell.angle_beta   90.00
_cell.angle_gamma   90.00
#
_symmetry.space_group_name_H-M   'P 1'
#
loop_
_entity.id
_entity.type
_entity.pdbx_description
1 polymer ?
#
loop_
_entity_poly.entity_id
_entity_poly.type
_entity_poly.pdbx_seq_one_letter_code
_entity_poly.pdbx_strand_id
1 'polypeptide(L)'
;MVGIKDFKIEKKADAGRVRVECSYTSEMLGQKIKHQITVSEVMFNKGFSLIGDMLDKHTGAFDFIEDGVEFLVDYGGPDYQPVVNILVVKGEEVASLAIPEDECRAFLATLNL
;
A
#
# COMPACT_ATOMS: atom_id res chain seq x y z
N MET A 1 -4.78 7.42 -22.73
CA MET A 1 -4.14 6.71 -21.60
C MET A 1 -5.20 6.59 -20.53
N VAL A 2 -5.37 5.42 -19.95
CA VAL A 2 -6.31 5.21 -18.84
C VAL A 2 -5.43 5.23 -17.61
N GLY A 3 -5.24 6.41 -17.04
CA GLY A 3 -4.25 6.64 -16.00
C GLY A 3 -4.91 7.04 -14.69
N ILE A 4 -4.45 6.45 -13.60
CA ILE A 4 -4.56 7.06 -12.27
C ILE A 4 -3.92 8.46 -12.35
N LYS A 5 -4.65 9.50 -11.93
CA LYS A 5 -4.14 10.87 -11.83
C LYS A 5 -4.22 11.37 -10.40
N ASP A 6 -3.39 12.36 -10.08
CA ASP A 6 -3.37 13.04 -8.78
C ASP A 6 -3.24 12.03 -7.61
N PHE A 7 -2.41 11.01 -7.78
CA PHE A 7 -2.19 10.01 -6.74
C PHE A 7 -1.58 10.68 -5.51
N LYS A 8 -2.13 10.36 -4.35
CA LYS A 8 -1.65 10.83 -3.07
C LYS A 8 -1.72 9.70 -2.06
N ILE A 9 -0.64 9.48 -1.35
CA ILE A 9 -0.54 8.55 -0.23
C ILE A 9 -0.15 9.29 1.04
N GLU A 10 -0.84 9.01 2.14
CA GLU A 10 -0.64 9.67 3.43
C GLU A 10 -0.59 8.66 4.58
N LYS A 11 0.39 8.83 5.47
CA LYS A 11 0.48 8.15 6.76
C LYS A 11 -0.15 9.02 7.85
N LYS A 12 -1.08 8.46 8.62
CA LYS A 12 -1.62 9.06 9.85
C LYS A 12 -1.41 8.08 11.00
N ALA A 13 -0.68 8.48 12.03
CA ALA A 13 -0.47 7.66 13.22
C ALA A 13 -1.30 8.22 14.39
N ASP A 14 -2.04 7.34 15.07
CA ASP A 14 -2.79 7.67 16.28
C ASP A 14 -2.88 6.45 17.20
N ALA A 15 -2.65 6.66 18.49
CA ALA A 15 -2.76 5.64 19.55
C ALA A 15 -2.13 4.26 19.20
N GLY A 16 -0.92 4.24 18.64
CA GLY A 16 -0.19 3.00 18.27
C GLY A 16 -0.69 2.30 17.00
N ARG A 17 -1.63 2.92 16.29
CA ARG A 17 -2.12 2.46 14.98
C ARG A 17 -1.65 3.41 13.89
N VAL A 18 -1.34 2.84 12.73
CA VAL A 18 -1.01 3.57 11.52
C VAL A 18 -2.10 3.36 10.50
N ARG A 19 -2.72 4.45 10.06
CA ARG A 19 -3.59 4.48 8.91
C ARG A 19 -2.80 4.94 7.69
N VAL A 20 -2.87 4.17 6.62
CA VAL A 20 -2.35 4.56 5.31
C VAL A 20 -3.54 4.80 4.40
N GLU A 21 -3.60 5.98 3.80
CA GLU A 21 -4.67 6.40 2.91
C GLU A 21 -4.11 6.66 1.52
N CYS A 22 -4.67 6.05 0.50
CA CYS A 22 -4.39 6.36 -0.90
C CYS A 22 -5.61 7.02 -1.53
N SER A 23 -5.39 8.08 -2.29
CA SER A 23 -6.45 8.73 -3.07
C SER A 23 -5.96 9.07 -4.46
N TYR A 24 -6.82 8.93 -5.46
CA TYR A 24 -6.50 9.26 -6.85
C TYR A 24 -7.77 9.58 -7.64
N THR A 25 -7.61 10.27 -8.75
CA THR A 25 -8.69 10.51 -9.73
C THR A 25 -8.64 9.41 -10.78
N SER A 26 -9.74 8.66 -10.94
CA SER A 26 -9.87 7.70 -12.04
C SER A 26 -10.31 8.43 -13.30
N GLU A 27 -9.48 8.42 -14.34
CA GLU A 27 -9.87 9.00 -15.65
C GLU A 27 -11.05 8.27 -16.29
N MET A 28 -11.21 6.97 -16.01
CA MET A 28 -12.34 6.18 -16.52
C MET A 28 -13.66 6.54 -15.85
N LEU A 29 -13.63 6.74 -14.53
CA LEU A 29 -14.84 6.98 -13.74
C LEU A 29 -15.11 8.47 -13.52
N GLY A 30 -14.15 9.34 -13.86
CA GLY A 30 -14.24 10.79 -13.64
C GLY A 30 -14.38 11.19 -12.17
N GLN A 31 -14.06 10.29 -11.23
CA GLN A 31 -14.29 10.50 -9.80
C GLN A 31 -13.04 10.22 -8.97
N LYS A 32 -13.00 10.86 -7.79
CA LYS A 32 -11.96 10.63 -6.79
C LYS A 32 -12.22 9.31 -6.06
N ILE A 33 -11.27 8.40 -6.17
CA ILE A 33 -11.24 7.13 -5.46
C ILE A 33 -10.37 7.29 -4.21
N LYS A 34 -10.79 6.65 -3.12
CA LYS A 34 -10.07 6.66 -1.85
C LYS A 34 -10.09 5.26 -1.24
N HIS A 35 -8.91 4.75 -0.92
CA HIS A 35 -8.70 3.50 -0.22
C HIS A 35 -7.89 3.76 1.05
N GLN A 36 -8.08 2.92 2.07
CA GLN A 36 -7.31 3.02 3.29
C GLN A 36 -7.14 1.64 3.93
N ILE A 37 -6.01 1.46 4.60
CA ILE A 37 -5.76 0.36 5.53
C ILE A 37 -5.42 0.93 6.91
N THR A 38 -5.65 0.16 7.96
CA THR A 38 -5.23 0.52 9.32
C THR A 38 -4.58 -0.70 9.96
N VAL A 39 -3.34 -0.54 10.40
CA VAL A 39 -2.50 -1.60 10.98
C VAL A 39 -1.80 -1.10 12.24
N SER A 40 -1.19 -1.98 13.02
CA SER A 40 -0.31 -1.56 14.12
C SER A 40 0.95 -0.90 13.58
N GLU A 41 1.62 -0.09 14.40
CA GLU A 41 2.91 0.52 14.03
C GLU A 41 3.98 -0.53 13.73
N VAL A 42 4.01 -1.64 14.47
CA VAL A 42 4.92 -2.77 14.25
C VAL A 42 4.69 -3.41 12.88
N MET A 43 3.43 -3.73 12.56
CA MET A 43 3.07 -4.30 11.27
C MET A 43 3.35 -3.33 10.12
N PHE A 44 3.09 -2.03 10.31
CA PHE A 44 3.43 -1.00 9.33
C PHE A 44 4.93 -0.98 9.04
N ASN A 45 5.77 -0.84 10.07
CA ASN A 45 7.22 -0.73 9.89
C ASN A 45 7.79 -2.00 9.22
N LYS A 46 7.38 -3.19 9.70
CA LYS A 46 7.78 -4.47 9.12
C LYS A 46 7.32 -4.61 7.67
N GLY A 47 6.04 -4.32 7.40
CA GLY A 47 5.45 -4.43 6.07
C GLY A 47 6.13 -3.50 5.06
N PHE A 48 6.26 -2.21 5.38
CA PHE A 48 6.86 -1.25 4.46
C PHE A 48 8.38 -1.43 4.30
N SER A 49 9.09 -1.97 5.29
CA SER A 49 10.49 -2.40 5.12
C SER A 49 10.60 -3.54 4.10
N LEU A 50 9.76 -4.58 4.21
CA LEU A 50 9.74 -5.70 3.26
C LEU A 50 9.30 -5.27 1.86
N ILE A 51 8.41 -4.26 1.74
CA ILE A 51 8.06 -3.67 0.44
C ILE A 51 9.30 -3.04 -0.20
N GLY A 52 10.12 -2.32 0.56
CA GLY A 52 11.38 -1.76 0.04
C GLY A 52 12.27 -2.83 -0.60
N ASP A 53 12.51 -3.92 0.14
CA ASP A 53 13.32 -5.05 -0.35
C ASP A 53 12.70 -5.74 -1.59
N MET A 54 11.37 -5.81 -1.65
CA MET A 54 10.63 -6.40 -2.77
C MET A 54 10.73 -5.52 -4.02
N LEU A 55 10.59 -4.21 -3.87
CA LEU A 55 10.71 -3.25 -4.95
C LEU A 55 12.13 -3.26 -5.52
N ASP A 56 13.16 -3.36 -4.70
CA ASP A 56 14.54 -3.43 -5.17
C ASP A 56 14.84 -4.69 -6.01
N LYS A 57 14.06 -5.76 -5.81
CA LYS A 57 14.13 -6.99 -6.61
C LYS A 57 13.20 -6.96 -7.84
N HIS A 58 12.30 -5.98 -7.95
CA HIS A 58 11.24 -5.89 -8.95
C HIS A 58 10.41 -7.18 -9.09
N THR A 59 10.25 -7.94 -8.01
CA THR A 59 9.45 -9.17 -8.00
C THR A 59 9.21 -9.65 -6.57
N GLY A 60 8.09 -10.32 -6.36
CA GLY A 60 7.81 -11.06 -5.14
C GLY A 60 6.37 -10.92 -4.65
N ALA A 61 6.09 -11.73 -3.65
CA ALA A 61 4.94 -11.59 -2.78
C ALA A 61 5.37 -12.05 -1.39
N PHE A 62 4.75 -11.49 -0.36
CA PHE A 62 4.96 -11.94 1.01
C PHE A 62 3.69 -11.75 1.83
N ASP A 63 3.57 -12.54 2.87
CA ASP A 63 2.53 -12.43 3.86
C ASP A 63 3.09 -12.62 5.27
N PHE A 64 2.43 -12.02 6.25
CA PHE A 64 2.66 -12.33 7.65
C PHE A 64 1.44 -11.96 8.50
N ILE A 65 1.38 -12.55 9.69
CA ILE A 65 0.32 -12.29 10.68
C ILE A 65 0.94 -11.61 11.89
N GLU A 66 0.30 -10.54 12.38
CA GLU A 66 0.61 -9.86 13.64
C GLU A 66 -0.70 -9.59 14.39
N ASP A 67 -0.78 -9.96 15.67
CA ASP A 67 -1.98 -9.74 16.52
C ASP A 67 -3.31 -10.22 15.89
N GLY A 68 -3.27 -11.32 15.13
CA GLY A 68 -4.44 -11.87 14.43
C GLY A 68 -4.91 -11.07 13.22
N VAL A 69 -4.11 -10.11 12.75
CA VAL A 69 -4.28 -9.38 11.50
C VAL A 69 -3.31 -9.94 10.48
N GLU A 70 -3.78 -10.28 9.30
CA GLU A 70 -2.96 -10.75 8.18
C GLU A 70 -2.61 -9.58 7.26
N PHE A 71 -1.36 -9.50 6.84
CA PHE A 71 -0.82 -8.49 5.94
C PHE A 71 -0.20 -9.19 4.74
N LEU A 72 -0.85 -9.09 3.58
CA LEU A 72 -0.40 -9.71 2.35
C LEU A 72 0.01 -8.62 1.36
N VAL A 73 1.11 -8.85 0.67
CA VAL A 73 1.62 -7.94 -0.36
C VAL A 73 2.01 -8.72 -1.59
N ASP A 74 1.61 -8.21 -2.75
CA ASP A 74 2.09 -8.66 -4.05
C ASP A 74 2.59 -7.48 -4.90
N TYR A 75 3.55 -7.77 -5.76
CA TYR A 75 4.06 -6.84 -6.76
C TYR A 75 3.75 -7.39 -8.16
N GLY A 76 3.05 -6.60 -8.97
CA GLY A 76 2.61 -7.00 -10.29
C GLY A 76 2.05 -5.84 -11.11
N GLY A 77 1.07 -6.11 -11.96
CA GLY A 77 0.51 -5.12 -12.89
C GLY A 77 1.19 -5.11 -14.26
N PRO A 78 0.75 -4.25 -15.18
CA PRO A 78 1.32 -4.16 -16.51
C PRO A 78 2.74 -3.56 -16.47
N ASP A 79 3.62 -3.97 -17.40
CA ASP A 79 5.01 -3.50 -17.47
C ASP A 79 5.16 -1.96 -17.54
N TYR A 80 4.15 -1.26 -18.05
CA TYR A 80 4.14 0.21 -18.16
C TYR A 80 3.66 0.93 -16.89
N GLN A 81 3.12 0.20 -15.91
CA GLN A 81 2.71 0.72 -14.61
C GLN A 81 2.67 -0.42 -13.57
N PRO A 82 3.83 -0.85 -13.04
CA PRO A 82 3.87 -1.81 -11.95
C PRO A 82 3.16 -1.26 -10.69
N VAL A 83 2.57 -2.16 -9.92
CA VAL A 83 1.72 -1.86 -8.76
C VAL A 83 2.10 -2.77 -7.60
N VAL A 84 2.22 -2.18 -6.42
CA VAL A 84 2.25 -2.87 -5.12
C VAL A 84 0.82 -2.95 -4.62
N ASN A 85 0.30 -4.16 -4.49
CA ASN A 85 -0.99 -4.41 -3.86
C ASN A 85 -0.75 -4.83 -2.41
N ILE A 86 -1.47 -4.19 -1.49
CA ILE A 86 -1.44 -4.49 -0.07
C ILE A 86 -2.85 -4.90 0.33
N LEU A 87 -2.99 -6.05 0.99
CA LEU A 87 -4.24 -6.56 1.53
C LEU A 87 -4.07 -6.76 3.03
N VAL A 88 -5.01 -6.22 3.81
CA VAL A 88 -5.08 -6.38 5.26
C VAL A 88 -6.37 -7.08 5.60
N VAL A 89 -6.26 -8.23 6.27
CA VAL A 89 -7.40 -9.06 6.67
C VAL A 89 -7.47 -9.12 8.20
N LYS A 90 -8.64 -8.79 8.75
CA LYS A 90 -8.91 -8.85 10.19
C LYS A 90 -10.27 -9.51 10.42
N GLY A 91 -10.26 -10.82 10.65
CA GLY A 91 -11.50 -11.60 10.72
C GLY A 91 -12.24 -11.53 9.37
N GLU A 92 -13.44 -10.96 9.37
CA GLU A 92 -14.25 -10.77 8.15
C GLU A 92 -13.98 -9.42 7.45
N GLU A 93 -13.24 -8.50 8.09
CA GLU A 93 -12.91 -7.21 7.51
C GLU A 93 -11.71 -7.33 6.57
N VAL A 94 -11.88 -6.86 5.34
CA VAL A 94 -10.83 -6.83 4.31
C VAL A 94 -10.66 -5.40 3.81
N ALA A 95 -9.44 -4.91 3.84
CA ALA A 95 -9.07 -3.62 3.28
C ALA A 95 -7.84 -3.75 2.39
N SER A 96 -7.80 -3.01 1.28
CA SER A 96 -6.68 -3.05 0.35
C SER A 96 -6.23 -1.69 -0.11
N LEU A 97 -4.96 -1.61 -0.52
CA LEU A 97 -4.36 -0.51 -1.26
C LEU A 97 -3.72 -1.06 -2.54
N ALA A 98 -3.86 -0.32 -3.63
CA ALA A 98 -3.08 -0.51 -4.85
C ALA A 98 -2.27 0.77 -5.08
N ILE A 99 -0.95 0.65 -5.07
CA ILE A 99 -0.02 1.78 -5.10
C ILE A 99 0.91 1.58 -6.30
N PRO A 100 0.94 2.50 -7.28
CA PRO A 100 1.93 2.46 -8.34
C PRO A 100 3.36 2.42 -7.77
N GLU A 101 4.28 1.68 -8.40
CA GLU A 101 5.65 1.51 -7.89
C GLU A 101 6.32 2.87 -7.59
N ASP A 102 6.29 3.81 -8.52
CA ASP A 102 6.93 5.13 -8.37
C ASP A 102 6.40 5.89 -7.15
N GLU A 103 5.08 5.83 -6.93
CA GLU A 103 4.41 6.45 -5.79
C GLU A 103 4.75 5.73 -4.48
N CYS A 104 4.88 4.40 -4.53
CA CYS A 104 5.28 3.59 -3.39
C CYS A 104 6.73 3.90 -2.98
N ARG A 105 7.66 4.01 -3.94
CA ARG A 105 9.05 4.41 -3.70
C ARG A 105 9.14 5.83 -3.14
N ALA A 106 8.39 6.77 -3.73
CA ALA A 106 8.34 8.14 -3.23
C ALA A 106 7.84 8.17 -1.78
N PHE A 107 6.81 7.39 -1.46
CA PHE A 107 6.31 7.27 -0.10
C PHE A 107 7.34 6.65 0.85
N LEU A 108 7.96 5.53 0.49
CA LEU A 108 9.03 4.89 1.28
C LEU A 108 10.17 5.85 1.59
N ALA A 109 10.56 6.71 0.64
CA ALA A 109 11.59 7.73 0.87
C ALA A 109 11.18 8.80 1.91
N THR A 110 9.87 8.96 2.20
CA THR A 110 9.37 9.83 3.28
C THR A 110 9.34 9.13 4.64
N LEU A 111 9.49 7.80 4.65
CA LEU A 111 9.43 6.97 5.84
C LEU A 111 10.87 6.80 6.37
N ASN A 112 11.13 7.29 7.59
CA ASN A 112 12.40 7.01 8.29
C ASN A 112 12.35 5.60 8.89
N LEU A 113 12.35 4.56 8.05
CA LEU A 113 12.31 3.15 8.43
C LEU A 113 13.69 2.50 8.41
#